data_AF-A0AB37IBS3-F1
#
_entry.id   AF-A0AB37IBS3-F1
#
_cell.length_a   1.000
_cell.length_b   1.000
_cell.length_c   1.000
_cell.angle_alpha   90.00
_cell.angle_beta   90.00
_cell.angle_gamma   90.00
#
_symmetry.space_group_name_H-M   'P 1'
#
loop_
_entity.id
_entity.type
_entity.pdbx_description
1 polymer ?
#
loop_
_entity_poly.entity_id
_entity_poly.type
_entity_poly.pdbx_seq_one_letter_code
_entity_poly.pdbx_strand_id
1 'polypeptide(L)'
;MKKSKSMIDEHWEEFLEFLQTVMKVPSVKGEPEDHAPFGKAPREVLDLVLKKGKEVGFKTKVIDDAIGYVQWGEDDEDYIGIIGHLDVVPAGSGWDFPPFDLSEKDDLLNQK
;
A
#
# COMPACT_ATOMS: atom_id res chain seq x y z
N MET A 1 -22.91 19.31 -22.10
CA MET A 1 -21.55 19.54 -21.56
C MET A 1 -21.07 18.22 -21.00
N LYS A 2 -20.03 17.60 -21.57
CA LYS A 2 -19.38 16.45 -20.94
C LYS A 2 -18.60 16.99 -19.74
N LYS A 3 -18.91 16.56 -18.52
CA LYS A 3 -17.99 16.78 -17.39
C LYS A 3 -16.69 16.06 -17.77
N SER A 4 -15.58 16.79 -17.87
CA SER A 4 -14.26 16.15 -17.94
C SER A 4 -14.15 15.24 -16.73
N LYS A 5 -13.80 13.96 -16.94
CA LYS A 5 -13.40 13.11 -15.82
C LYS A 5 -12.18 13.75 -15.16
N SER A 6 -12.11 13.73 -13.84
CA SER A 6 -10.92 14.17 -13.12
C SER A 6 -9.80 13.13 -13.31
N MET A 7 -8.55 13.51 -13.07
CA MET A 7 -7.45 12.54 -13.08
C MET A 7 -7.69 11.38 -12.09
N ILE A 8 -8.39 11.64 -10.99
CA ILE A 8 -8.78 10.60 -10.03
C ILE A 8 -9.74 9.61 -10.69
N ASP A 9 -10.76 10.09 -11.40
CA ASP A 9 -11.76 9.23 -12.09
C ASP A 9 -11.14 8.42 -13.24
N GLU A 10 -10.03 8.89 -13.80
CA GLU A 10 -9.30 8.21 -14.88
C GLU A 10 -8.40 7.10 -14.35
N HIS A 11 -7.87 7.24 -13.13
CA HIS A 11 -6.94 6.28 -12.50
C HIS A 11 -7.58 5.44 -11.38
N TRP A 12 -8.87 5.61 -11.11
CA TRP A 12 -9.55 4.94 -10.00
C TRP A 12 -9.48 3.41 -10.06
N GLU A 13 -9.73 2.84 -11.24
CA GLU A 13 -9.65 1.38 -11.46
C GLU A 13 -8.23 0.86 -11.19
N GLU A 14 -7.21 1.55 -11.72
CA GLU A 14 -5.79 1.20 -11.50
C GLU A 14 -5.43 1.28 -10.01
N PHE A 15 -5.94 2.30 -9.31
CA PHE A 15 -5.77 2.43 -7.86
C PHE A 15 -6.40 1.27 -7.11
N LEU A 16 -7.63 0.86 -7.45
CA LEU A 16 -8.32 -0.26 -6.79
C LEU A 16 -7.62 -1.60 -7.06
N GLU A 17 -7.15 -1.85 -8.27
CA GLU A 17 -6.37 -3.05 -8.62
C GLU A 17 -5.07 -3.13 -7.79
N PHE A 18 -4.38 -2.01 -7.65
CA PHE A 18 -3.16 -1.95 -6.85
C PHE A 18 -3.47 -2.09 -5.35
N LEU A 19 -4.52 -1.44 -4.86
CA LEU A 19 -4.97 -1.57 -3.48
C LEU A 19 -5.33 -3.01 -3.15
N GLN A 20 -6.05 -3.71 -4.02
CA GLN A 20 -6.38 -5.13 -3.85
C GLN A 20 -5.11 -5.99 -3.80
N THR A 21 -4.12 -5.69 -4.64
CA THR A 21 -2.82 -6.40 -4.62
C THR A 21 -2.10 -6.21 -3.28
N VAL A 22 -2.09 -4.99 -2.75
CA VAL A 22 -1.53 -4.68 -1.43
C VAL A 22 -2.30 -5.39 -0.32
N MET A 23 -3.64 -5.35 -0.35
CA MET A 23 -4.50 -5.97 0.67
C MET A 23 -4.36 -7.50 0.74
N LYS A 24 -4.07 -8.15 -0.40
CA LYS A 24 -3.82 -9.60 -0.47
C LYS A 24 -2.59 -10.05 0.28
N VAL A 25 -1.70 -9.13 0.67
CA VAL A 25 -0.60 -9.43 1.58
C VAL A 25 -1.08 -9.18 3.01
N PRO A 26 -1.32 -10.23 3.82
CA PRO A 26 -1.67 -10.06 5.22
C PRO A 26 -0.43 -9.64 6.00
N SER A 27 -0.07 -8.36 5.92
CA SER A 27 1.12 -7.72 6.52
C SER A 27 1.04 -7.62 8.06
N VAL A 28 0.57 -8.68 8.69
CA VAL A 28 0.61 -8.91 10.12
C VAL A 28 2.05 -9.18 10.53
N LYS A 29 2.49 -8.60 11.65
CA LYS A 29 3.81 -8.86 12.22
C LYS A 29 4.02 -10.38 12.38
N GLY A 30 5.11 -10.87 11.81
CA GLY A 30 5.58 -12.25 11.89
C GLY A 30 6.92 -12.39 12.60
N GLU A 31 7.50 -13.58 12.52
CA GLU A 31 8.85 -13.86 13.00
C GLU A 31 9.88 -13.12 12.14
N PRO A 32 10.89 -12.46 12.74
CA PRO A 32 11.95 -11.79 11.99
C PRO A 32 12.72 -12.77 11.08
N GLU A 33 12.99 -12.35 9.85
CA GLU A 33 13.86 -13.05 8.90
C GLU A 33 14.97 -12.11 8.41
N ASP A 34 15.94 -12.66 7.66
CA ASP A 34 17.00 -11.87 7.04
C ASP A 34 16.38 -10.81 6.11
N HIS A 35 16.79 -9.55 6.28
CA HIS A 35 16.19 -8.38 5.62
C HIS A 35 14.67 -8.18 5.85
N ALA A 36 14.07 -8.84 6.84
CA ALA A 36 12.65 -8.72 7.15
C ALA A 36 12.43 -8.70 8.68
N PRO A 37 12.77 -7.59 9.36
CA PRO A 37 12.77 -7.51 10.83
C PRO A 37 11.38 -7.67 11.48
N PHE A 38 10.30 -7.49 10.71
CA PHE A 38 8.92 -7.69 11.16
C PHE A 38 8.23 -8.90 10.52
N GLY A 39 9.03 -9.73 9.84
CA GLY A 39 8.58 -10.92 9.13
C GLY A 39 8.28 -10.69 7.66
N LYS A 40 8.06 -11.81 6.98
CA LYS A 40 7.99 -11.88 5.52
C LYS A 40 6.87 -11.02 4.92
N ALA A 41 5.66 -11.03 5.49
CA ALA A 41 4.52 -10.32 4.91
C ALA A 41 4.64 -8.78 5.00
N PRO A 42 5.05 -8.19 6.15
CA PRO A 42 5.40 -6.75 6.19
C PRO A 42 6.51 -6.36 5.21
N ARG A 43 7.51 -7.22 5.01
CA ARG A 43 8.56 -6.96 4.01
C ARG A 43 8.01 -7.03 2.58
N GLU A 44 7.18 -8.01 2.29
CA GLU A 44 6.57 -8.21 0.97
C GLU A 44 5.71 -7.01 0.56
N VAL A 45 4.85 -6.50 1.46
CA VAL A 45 4.02 -5.33 1.16
C VAL A 45 4.87 -4.06 0.96
N LEU A 46 5.96 -3.92 1.72
CA LEU A 46 6.91 -2.81 1.55
C LEU A 46 7.54 -2.85 0.16
N ASP A 47 8.07 -4.00 -0.25
CA ASP A 47 8.70 -4.19 -1.56
C ASP A 47 7.69 -3.95 -2.70
N LEU A 48 6.43 -4.38 -2.56
CA LEU A 48 5.36 -4.13 -3.53
C LEU A 48 5.09 -2.63 -3.74
N VAL A 49 4.96 -1.88 -2.64
CA VAL A 49 4.68 -0.43 -2.70
C VAL A 49 5.85 0.34 -3.29
N LEU A 50 7.09 0.01 -2.88
CA LEU A 50 8.28 0.64 -3.44
C LEU A 50 8.51 0.29 -4.91
N LYS A 51 8.17 -0.94 -5.32
CA LYS A 51 8.19 -1.32 -6.73
C LYS A 51 7.21 -0.49 -7.55
N LYS A 52 5.95 -0.36 -7.11
CA LYS A 52 4.95 0.48 -7.79
C LYS A 52 5.39 1.93 -7.87
N GLY A 53 5.92 2.49 -6.77
CA GLY A 53 6.47 3.84 -6.75
C GLY A 53 7.56 4.04 -7.81
N LYS A 54 8.47 3.09 -7.95
CA LYS A 54 9.52 3.12 -8.98
C LYS A 54 8.94 3.03 -10.40
N GLU A 55 7.94 2.18 -10.62
CA GLU A 55 7.26 2.02 -11.92
C GLU A 55 6.56 3.31 -12.37
N VAL A 56 5.98 4.07 -11.43
CA VAL A 56 5.32 5.36 -11.72
C VAL A 56 6.27 6.56 -11.66
N GLY A 57 7.59 6.32 -11.59
CA GLY A 57 8.63 7.34 -11.77
C GLY A 57 9.18 7.99 -10.49
N PHE A 58 8.84 7.49 -9.31
CA PHE A 58 9.40 7.99 -8.05
C PHE A 58 10.78 7.40 -7.79
N LYS A 59 11.62 8.17 -7.08
CA LYS A 59 12.83 7.63 -6.43
C LYS A 59 12.37 6.81 -5.22
N THR A 60 12.96 5.64 -5.01
CA THR A 60 12.59 4.78 -3.87
C THR A 60 13.81 4.28 -3.11
N LYS A 61 13.69 4.13 -1.79
CA LYS A 61 14.75 3.62 -0.93
C LYS A 61 14.18 2.89 0.28
N VAL A 62 14.92 1.89 0.74
CA VAL A 62 14.69 1.19 2.01
C VAL A 62 15.73 1.65 3.03
N ILE A 63 15.29 1.89 4.26
CA ILE A 63 16.10 2.26 5.42
C ILE A 63 15.93 1.16 6.46
N ASP A 64 17.06 0.60 6.91
CA ASP A 64 17.15 -0.43 7.95
C ASP A 64 16.21 -1.63 7.76
N ASP A 65 15.93 -1.99 6.49
CA ASP A 65 15.00 -3.05 6.09
C ASP A 65 13.56 -2.90 6.65
N ALA A 66 13.22 -1.73 7.18
CA ALA A 66 12.01 -1.48 7.95
C ALA A 66 11.15 -0.34 7.39
N ILE A 67 11.80 0.69 6.83
CA ILE A 67 11.12 1.91 6.37
C ILE A 67 11.40 2.08 4.89
N GLY A 68 10.35 2.31 4.10
CA GLY A 68 10.47 2.69 2.70
C GLY A 68 9.98 4.10 2.48
N TYR A 69 10.62 4.82 1.57
CA TYR A 69 10.07 6.06 1.05
C TYR A 69 10.00 6.04 -0.47
N VAL A 70 8.98 6.74 -0.98
CA VAL A 70 8.84 7.13 -2.38
C VAL A 70 8.96 8.65 -2.44
N GLN A 71 9.77 9.17 -3.36
CA GLN A 71 10.08 10.59 -3.44
C GLN A 71 9.90 11.09 -4.87
N TRP A 72 9.23 12.24 -4.96
CA TRP A 72 9.11 13.04 -6.16
C TRP A 72 9.89 14.34 -5.97
N GLY A 73 10.68 14.74 -6.97
CA GLY A 73 11.55 15.91 -6.89
C GLY A 73 12.99 15.60 -6.46
N GLU A 74 13.72 16.65 -6.11
CA GLU A 74 15.12 16.56 -5.69
C GLU A 74 15.25 16.41 -4.18
N ASP A 75 16.47 16.12 -3.72
CA ASP A 75 16.81 16.10 -2.30
C ASP A 75 17.03 17.55 -1.85
N ASP A 76 15.97 18.22 -1.38
CA ASP A 76 16.01 19.55 -0.77
C ASP A 76 15.56 19.53 0.70
N GLU A 77 15.81 20.63 1.41
CA GLU A 77 15.41 20.79 2.82
C GLU A 77 13.95 21.26 2.96
N ASP A 78 13.30 21.66 1.87
CA ASP A 78 11.96 22.27 1.82
C ASP A 78 10.93 21.29 1.24
N TYR A 79 10.68 20.20 1.97
CA TYR A 79 9.79 19.13 1.51
C TYR A 79 8.59 18.90 2.44
N ILE A 80 7.55 18.26 1.89
CA ILE A 80 6.42 17.74 2.66
C ILE A 80 6.58 16.23 2.81
N GLY A 81 6.66 15.76 4.06
CA GLY A 81 6.65 14.34 4.39
C GLY A 81 5.23 13.84 4.67
N ILE A 82 4.84 12.73 4.02
CA ILE A 82 3.62 12.00 4.32
C ILE A 82 4.04 10.64 4.91
N ILE A 83 3.63 10.37 6.15
CA ILE A 83 4.00 9.14 6.86
C ILE A 83 2.75 8.29 7.04
N GLY A 84 2.86 7.02 6.67
CA GLY A 84 1.85 5.99 6.88
C GLY A 84 2.50 4.67 7.29
N HIS A 85 1.67 3.66 7.51
CA HIS A 85 2.12 2.31 7.83
C HIS A 85 1.45 1.30 6.90
N LEU A 86 2.14 0.19 6.62
CA LEU A 86 1.65 -0.89 5.76
C LEU A 86 1.33 -2.16 6.56
N ASP A 87 1.76 -2.26 7.81
CA ASP A 87 1.43 -3.38 8.68
C ASP A 87 -0.01 -3.29 9.19
N VAL A 88 -0.59 -4.47 9.45
CA VAL A 88 -1.96 -4.61 9.93
C VAL A 88 -2.03 -5.53 11.14
N VAL A 89 -3.16 -5.48 11.84
CA VAL A 89 -3.46 -6.41 12.93
C VAL A 89 -4.00 -7.74 12.37
N PRO A 90 -3.89 -8.87 13.10
CA PRO A 90 -4.58 -10.10 12.72
C PRO A 90 -6.09 -9.86 12.56
N ALA A 91 -6.68 -10.42 11.50
CA ALA A 91 -8.08 -10.20 11.17
C ALA A 91 -9.07 -10.61 12.28
N GLY A 92 -8.72 -11.63 13.08
CA GLY A 92 -9.65 -12.22 14.04
C GLY A 92 -10.79 -12.96 13.35
N SER A 93 -12.02 -12.81 13.87
CA SER A 93 -13.20 -13.54 13.41
C SER A 93 -14.42 -12.64 13.20
N GLY A 94 -15.43 -13.14 12.50
CA GLY A 94 -16.72 -12.45 12.30
C GLY A 94 -16.70 -11.44 11.17
N TRP A 95 -16.10 -11.82 10.05
CA TRP A 95 -16.08 -11.03 8.82
C TRP A 95 -17.12 -11.55 7.83
N ASP A 96 -17.86 -10.64 7.21
CA ASP A 96 -18.80 -10.96 6.13
C ASP A 96 -18.11 -11.14 4.78
N PHE A 97 -16.87 -10.63 4.65
CA PHE A 97 -16.03 -10.66 3.46
C PHE A 97 -14.61 -11.15 3.80
N PRO A 98 -13.81 -11.62 2.82
CA PRO A 98 -12.42 -11.98 3.08
C PRO A 98 -11.63 -10.78 3.66
N PRO A 99 -10.98 -10.91 4.83
CA PRO A 99 -10.37 -9.77 5.54
C PRO A 99 -9.12 -9.18 4.85
N PHE A 100 -8.51 -9.95 3.96
CA PHE A 100 -7.32 -9.58 3.21
C PHE A 100 -7.59 -9.58 1.71
N ASP A 101 -8.84 -9.35 1.28
CA ASP A 101 -9.15 -9.11 -0.12
C ASP A 101 -10.12 -7.94 -0.24
N LEU A 102 -10.00 -7.17 -1.31
CA LEU A 102 -10.89 -6.05 -1.56
C LEU A 102 -12.24 -6.58 -2.01
N SER A 103 -13.29 -6.25 -1.25
CA SER A 103 -14.68 -6.53 -1.61
C SER A 103 -15.44 -5.22 -1.77
N GLU A 104 -16.16 -5.09 -2.88
CA GLU A 104 -17.00 -3.93 -3.17
C GLU A 104 -18.47 -4.33 -3.05
N LYS A 105 -19.24 -3.56 -2.27
CA LYS A 105 -20.68 -3.74 -2.14
C LYS A 105 -21.34 -2.38 -1.90
N ASP A 106 -22.32 -2.04 -2.73
CA ASP A 106 -23.11 -0.80 -2.61
C ASP A 106 -22.22 0.47 -2.55
N ASP A 107 -21.22 0.56 -3.42
CA ASP A 107 -20.19 1.62 -3.47
C ASP A 107 -19.30 1.75 -2.20
N LEU A 108 -19.38 0.78 -1.29
CA LEU A 108 -18.52 0.69 -0.11
C LEU A 108 -17.45 -0.39 -0.29
N LEU A 109 -16.21 -0.02 0.00
CA LEU A 109 -15.10 -0.97 0.18
C LEU A 109 -15.16 -1.47 1.62
N ASN A 110 -15.88 -2.58 1.83
CA ASN A 110 -16.25 -3.00 3.17
C ASN A 110 -15.13 -3.81 3.82
N GLN A 111 -14.77 -3.38 5.02
CA GLN A 111 -14.15 -4.23 6.02
C GLN A 111 -15.09 -4.27 7.23
N LYS A 112 -15.81 -5.40 7.31
CA LYS A 112 -16.81 -5.78 8.32
C LYS A 112 -18.23 -5.23 8.12
#